data_AF-A0A2R6T532-F1
#
_entry.id   AF-A0A2R6T532-F1
#
_cell.length_a   1.000
_cell.length_b   1.000
_cell.length_c   1.000
_cell.angle_alpha   90.00
_cell.angle_beta   90.00
_cell.angle_gamma   90.00
#
_symmetry.space_group_name_H-M   'P 1'
#
loop_
_entity.id
_entity.type
_entity.pdbx_description
1 polymer ?
#
loop_
_entity_poly.entity_id
_entity_poly.type
_entity_poly.pdbx_seq_one_letter_code
_entity_poly.pdbx_strand_id
1 'polypeptide(L)'
;MLVIYLHLILIIIENALEVFANPIEITTSSISLSRPVWANLGVWAHIVGFILGLLFGIGLFLIRGDEKLKKPKPHLASFAIIVIGIAKGLNWVFKYQNQRQYILVGAAGFVFVVMIALLAGEFWKKIDEEVTKSKNQLKSLKPSKNYLKIIKRNIKSIVNDHRTYILLIFLILLFMSSFMIGATSMTQTVSKNNTVSSMGYQFWYEEESGLLAKNPDRGIYTILISSQELGQKNRYSFYVGNLFEDNKIRVSQSEFQLMDSKDLKNIWINSGGNWTNIYSSNQQKTELTVYGLNIHLNYTKTGLLEVYWKDNNITMQKSTIKLNENTTRYIGDKRVEYVFKDKKLKLKTNQLETILGKLTDSPPIKLTNQKQ
;
A
#
# COMPACT_ATOMS: atom_id res chain seq x y z
N MET A 1 35.26 3.00 22.61
CA MET A 1 34.42 4.08 23.19
C MET A 1 34.64 5.42 22.50
N LEU A 2 35.87 5.94 22.39
CA LEU A 2 36.16 7.26 21.79
C LEU A 2 35.59 7.44 20.37
N VAL A 3 35.68 6.43 19.51
CA VAL A 3 35.14 6.46 18.12
C VAL A 3 33.63 6.61 18.08
N ILE A 4 32.91 5.98 19.02
CA ILE A 4 31.44 6.08 19.12
C ILE A 4 31.05 7.49 19.55
N TYR A 5 31.78 8.08 20.50
CA TYR A 5 31.58 9.47 20.93
C TYR A 5 31.83 10.47 19.79
N LEU A 6 32.90 10.29 19.02
CA LEU A 6 33.21 11.16 17.88
C LEU A 6 32.12 11.08 16.80
N HIS A 7 31.61 9.88 16.52
CA HIS A 7 30.55 9.69 15.54
C HIS A 7 29.23 10.32 15.99
N LEU A 8 28.88 10.21 17.28
CA LEU A 8 27.72 10.88 17.87
C LEU A 8 27.83 12.40 17.78
N ILE A 9 29.01 12.95 18.07
CA ILE A 9 29.27 14.39 17.97
C ILE A 9 29.13 14.87 16.53
N LEU A 10 29.62 14.11 15.55
CA LEU A 10 29.51 14.46 14.12
C LEU A 10 28.04 14.51 13.68
N ILE A 11 27.24 13.50 14.05
CA ILE A 11 25.79 13.45 13.75
C ILE A 11 25.06 14.64 14.37
N ILE A 12 25.39 15.01 15.61
CA ILE A 12 24.79 16.17 16.28
C ILE A 12 25.14 17.47 15.55
N ILE A 13 26.39 17.63 15.12
CA ILE A 13 26.85 18.81 14.39
C ILE A 13 26.19 18.91 13.01
N GLU A 14 26.11 17.81 12.27
CA GLU A 14 25.45 17.77 10.95
C GLU A 14 23.97 18.14 11.05
N ASN A 15 23.25 17.55 12.02
CA ASN A 15 21.84 17.87 12.26
C ASN A 15 21.66 19.34 12.69
N ALA A 16 22.54 19.86 13.56
CA ALA A 16 22.47 21.25 13.97
C ALA A 16 22.70 22.19 12.79
N LEU A 17 23.71 21.92 11.95
CA LEU A 17 23.98 22.68 10.73
C LEU A 17 22.80 22.63 9.75
N GLU A 18 22.15 21.48 9.60
CA GLU A 18 20.99 21.33 8.72
C GLU A 18 19.77 22.15 9.21
N VAL A 19 19.50 22.13 10.52
CA VAL A 19 18.43 22.93 11.14
C VAL A 19 18.67 24.43 10.99
N PHE A 20 19.92 24.89 11.12
CA PHE A 20 20.25 26.31 10.93
C PHE A 20 20.30 26.72 9.46
N ALA A 21 20.71 25.82 8.55
CA ALA A 21 20.77 26.09 7.11
C ALA A 21 19.38 26.06 6.45
N ASN A 22 18.47 25.20 6.94
CA ASN A 22 17.12 25.03 6.43
C ASN A 22 16.08 25.22 7.56
N PRO A 23 15.95 26.45 8.13
CA PRO A 23 15.15 26.71 9.34
C PRO A 23 13.64 26.49 9.16
N ILE A 24 13.20 26.28 7.93
CA ILE A 24 11.80 26.04 7.58
C ILE A 24 11.76 24.82 6.65
N GLU A 25 11.63 23.63 7.23
CA GLU A 25 11.28 22.43 6.49
C GLU A 25 9.74 22.35 6.41
N ILE A 26 9.18 22.70 5.25
CA ILE A 26 7.75 22.52 4.99
C ILE A 26 7.52 21.05 4.61
N THR A 27 7.48 20.19 5.62
CA THR A 27 7.02 18.80 5.47
C THR A 27 5.50 18.81 5.38
N THR A 28 4.96 18.64 4.18
CA THR A 28 3.54 18.33 4.01
C THR A 28 3.29 16.93 4.54
N SER A 29 2.33 16.76 5.45
CA SER A 29 1.80 15.44 5.78
C SER A 29 1.28 14.80 4.50
N SER A 30 2.06 13.90 3.89
CA SER A 30 1.50 13.08 2.83
C SER A 30 0.40 12.25 3.47
N ILE A 31 -0.79 12.27 2.88
CA ILE A 31 -1.79 11.27 3.20
C ILE A 31 -1.22 9.99 2.60
N SER A 32 -0.41 9.29 3.40
CA SER A 32 -0.03 7.93 3.09
C SER A 32 -1.34 7.13 3.10
N LEU A 33 -1.91 6.93 1.91
CA LEU A 33 -2.75 5.78 1.60
C LEU A 33 -1.87 4.52 1.62
N SER A 34 -1.08 4.36 2.68
CA SER A 34 -0.76 3.05 3.19
C SER A 34 -2.08 2.35 3.41
N ARG A 35 -2.17 1.11 2.95
CA ARG A 35 -3.11 0.17 3.56
C ARG A 35 -2.95 0.36 5.07
N PRO A 36 -4.03 0.67 5.79
CA PRO A 36 -3.90 0.95 7.21
C PRO A 36 -3.18 -0.25 7.86
N VAL A 37 -2.34 -0.02 8.87
CA VAL A 37 -1.35 -1.00 9.35
C VAL A 37 -1.96 -2.39 9.58
N TRP A 38 -3.24 -2.45 9.97
CA TRP A 38 -4.05 -3.66 10.12
C TRP A 38 -4.38 -4.44 8.84
N ALA A 39 -4.41 -3.81 7.66
CA ALA A 39 -4.73 -4.45 6.38
C ALA A 39 -3.56 -5.27 5.81
N ASN A 40 -2.34 -5.06 6.30
CA ASN A 40 -1.16 -5.87 5.96
C ASN A 40 -0.72 -6.80 7.11
N LEU A 41 -1.20 -6.54 8.32
CA LEU A 41 -1.10 -7.49 9.40
C LEU A 41 -1.88 -8.73 9.00
N GLY A 42 -1.23 -9.89 9.05
CA GLY A 42 -1.90 -11.18 8.95
C GLY A 42 -2.80 -11.38 10.16
N VAL A 43 -3.86 -10.58 10.32
CA VAL A 43 -4.86 -10.69 11.37
C VAL A 43 -5.38 -12.13 11.40
N TRP A 44 -5.54 -12.74 10.22
CA TRP A 44 -5.85 -14.16 10.08
C TRP A 44 -4.79 -15.08 10.67
N ALA A 45 -3.50 -14.85 10.41
CA ALA A 45 -2.42 -15.63 11.01
C ALA A 45 -2.39 -15.48 12.53
N HIS A 46 -2.69 -14.29 13.06
CA HIS A 46 -2.80 -14.05 14.50
C HIS A 46 -4.03 -14.73 15.09
N ILE A 47 -5.20 -14.66 14.46
CA ILE A 47 -6.42 -15.34 14.91
C ILE A 47 -6.19 -16.85 14.92
N VAL A 48 -5.67 -17.41 13.83
CA VAL A 48 -5.38 -18.84 13.71
C VAL A 48 -4.34 -19.27 14.75
N GLY A 49 -3.22 -18.55 14.85
CA GLY A 49 -2.18 -18.84 15.83
C GLY A 49 -2.68 -18.73 17.28
N PHE A 50 -3.54 -17.75 17.56
CA PHE A 50 -4.14 -17.56 18.88
C PHE A 50 -5.09 -18.70 19.25
N ILE A 51 -5.99 -19.08 18.34
CA ILE A 51 -6.94 -20.18 18.55
C ILE A 51 -6.18 -21.51 18.70
N LEU A 52 -5.21 -21.79 17.82
CA LEU A 52 -4.38 -22.99 17.93
C LEU A 52 -3.60 -23.01 19.24
N GLY A 53 -3.03 -21.89 19.67
CA GLY A 53 -2.34 -21.78 20.96
C GLY A 53 -3.25 -22.03 22.15
N LEU A 54 -4.47 -21.48 22.12
CA LEU A 54 -5.49 -21.71 23.15
C LEU A 54 -5.89 -23.19 23.22
N LEU A 55 -6.21 -23.79 22.08
CA LEU A 55 -6.59 -25.20 21.98
C LEU A 55 -5.44 -26.13 22.40
N PHE A 56 -4.21 -25.80 22.00
CA PHE A 56 -3.02 -26.55 22.40
C PHE A 56 -2.77 -26.47 23.90
N GLY A 57 -2.94 -25.28 24.51
CA GLY A 57 -2.84 -25.11 25.96
C GLY A 57 -3.88 -25.94 26.73
N ILE A 58 -5.13 -25.94 26.26
CA ILE A 58 -6.20 -26.80 26.82
C ILE A 58 -5.87 -28.28 26.61
N GLY A 59 -5.46 -28.68 25.40
CA GLY A 59 -5.10 -30.06 25.07
C GLY A 59 -3.95 -30.58 25.92
N LEU A 60 -2.88 -29.79 26.11
CA LEU A 60 -1.77 -30.13 26.99
C LEU A 60 -2.21 -30.32 28.44
N PHE A 61 -3.10 -29.45 28.95
CA PHE A 61 -3.66 -29.61 30.29
C PHE A 61 -4.42 -30.94 30.42
N LEU A 62 -5.26 -31.25 29.44
CA LEU A 62 -6.06 -32.48 29.42
C LEU A 62 -5.21 -33.74 29.29
N ILE A 63 -4.18 -33.73 28.43
CA ILE A 63 -3.28 -34.87 28.20
C ILE A 63 -2.43 -35.14 29.43
N ARG A 64 -1.83 -34.10 30.00
CA ARG A 64 -0.92 -34.26 31.14
C ARG A 64 -1.68 -34.69 32.39
N GLY A 65 -2.87 -34.15 32.63
CA GLY A 65 -3.72 -34.52 33.77
C GLY A 65 -2.98 -34.48 35.12
N ASP A 66 -1.96 -33.62 35.20
CA ASP A 66 -0.95 -33.63 36.26
C ASP A 66 -1.36 -32.67 37.38
N GLU A 67 -1.29 -33.14 38.63
CA GLU A 67 -1.61 -32.36 39.84
C GLU A 67 -0.72 -31.12 39.99
N LYS A 68 0.47 -31.14 39.38
CA LYS A 68 1.42 -30.03 39.43
C LYS A 68 1.03 -28.87 38.52
N LEU A 69 0.22 -29.10 37.48
CA LEU A 69 -0.24 -28.05 36.58
C LEU A 69 -1.43 -27.33 37.21
N LYS A 70 -1.15 -26.21 37.85
CA LYS A 70 -2.17 -25.33 38.42
C LYS A 70 -3.06 -24.81 37.30
N LYS A 71 -4.30 -25.29 37.26
CA LYS A 71 -5.32 -24.78 36.33
C LYS A 71 -5.53 -23.26 36.54
N PRO A 72 -5.79 -22.50 35.47
CA PRO A 72 -6.08 -21.09 35.59
C PRO A 72 -7.44 -20.89 36.29
N LYS A 73 -7.57 -19.78 37.04
CA LYS A 73 -8.88 -19.36 37.54
C LYS A 73 -9.75 -18.92 36.33
N PRO A 74 -11.05 -19.29 36.27
CA PRO A 74 -11.90 -19.00 35.12
C PRO A 74 -11.88 -17.52 34.67
N HIS A 75 -12.06 -16.59 35.62
CA HIS A 75 -12.05 -15.16 35.33
C HIS A 75 -10.68 -14.64 34.86
N LEU A 76 -9.58 -15.21 35.35
CA LEU A 76 -8.23 -14.82 34.90
C LEU A 76 -7.96 -15.32 33.48
N ALA A 77 -8.45 -16.52 33.12
CA ALA A 77 -8.34 -17.03 31.76
C ALA A 77 -9.11 -16.14 30.77
N SER A 78 -10.35 -15.77 31.10
CA SER A 78 -11.15 -14.83 30.30
C SER A 78 -10.46 -13.47 30.15
N PHE A 79 -10.01 -12.89 31.26
CA PHE A 79 -9.32 -11.59 31.23
C PHE A 79 -8.04 -11.63 30.39
N ALA A 80 -7.23 -12.68 30.53
CA ALA A 80 -6.01 -12.85 29.74
C ALA A 80 -6.30 -12.95 28.23
N ILE A 81 -7.36 -13.65 27.83
CA ILE A 81 -7.77 -13.76 26.42
C ILE A 81 -8.19 -12.39 25.87
N ILE A 82 -8.93 -11.59 26.64
CA ILE A 82 -9.32 -10.23 26.22
C ILE A 82 -8.08 -9.36 26.01
N VAL A 83 -7.21 -9.30 27.02
CA VAL A 83 -6.01 -8.44 27.00
C VAL A 83 -5.08 -8.85 25.85
N ILE A 84 -4.72 -10.13 25.77
CA ILE A 84 -3.81 -10.64 24.73
C ILE A 84 -4.48 -10.53 23.36
N GLY A 85 -5.78 -10.82 23.26
CA GLY A 85 -6.49 -10.78 21.99
C GLY A 85 -6.55 -9.37 21.39
N ILE A 86 -6.87 -8.37 22.21
CA ILE A 86 -6.86 -6.97 21.80
C ILE A 86 -5.43 -6.51 21.48
N ALA A 87 -4.45 -6.84 22.33
CA ALA A 87 -3.05 -6.46 22.10
C ALA A 87 -2.45 -7.06 20.81
N LYS A 88 -2.93 -8.24 20.39
CA LYS A 88 -2.56 -8.89 19.13
C LYS A 88 -3.43 -8.48 17.93
N GLY A 89 -4.35 -7.53 18.11
CA GLY A 89 -5.19 -7.00 17.05
C GLY A 89 -6.28 -7.96 16.57
N LEU A 90 -6.71 -8.95 17.37
CA LEU A 90 -7.84 -9.82 17.00
C LEU A 90 -9.16 -9.05 16.84
N ASN A 91 -9.25 -7.84 17.41
CA ASN A 91 -10.39 -6.95 17.22
C ASN A 91 -10.39 -6.24 15.86
N TRP A 92 -9.30 -6.27 15.09
CA TRP A 92 -9.18 -5.61 13.79
C TRP A 92 -9.76 -6.45 12.65
N VAL A 93 -11.01 -6.85 12.80
CA VAL A 93 -11.73 -7.59 11.75
C VAL A 93 -12.12 -6.63 10.65
N PHE A 94 -11.70 -6.92 9.42
CA PHE A 94 -11.99 -6.07 8.27
C PHE A 94 -12.64 -6.85 7.12
N LYS A 95 -13.45 -6.16 6.33
CA LYS A 95 -14.03 -6.65 5.08
C LYS A 95 -13.50 -5.80 3.93
N TYR A 96 -13.17 -6.47 2.83
CA TYR A 96 -12.89 -5.81 1.57
C TYR A 96 -14.22 -5.50 0.86
N GLN A 97 -14.54 -4.21 0.67
CA GLN A 97 -15.84 -3.80 0.14
C GLN A 97 -15.82 -3.65 -1.39
N ASN A 98 -14.67 -3.31 -1.99
CA ASN A 98 -14.45 -3.08 -3.42
C ASN A 98 -12.94 -3.04 -3.73
N GLN A 99 -12.54 -2.91 -5.00
CA GLN A 99 -11.14 -2.92 -5.46
C GLN A 99 -10.15 -1.92 -4.77
N ARG A 100 -10.65 -1.03 -3.90
CA ARG A 100 -9.88 0.07 -3.29
C ARG A 100 -10.25 0.38 -1.83
N GLN A 101 -11.19 -0.34 -1.21
CA GLN A 101 -11.72 0.03 0.11
C GLN A 101 -11.75 -1.14 1.10
N TYR A 102 -11.19 -0.91 2.28
CA TYR A 102 -11.28 -1.80 3.44
C TYR A 102 -12.20 -1.16 4.48
N ILE A 103 -13.22 -1.90 4.93
CA ILE A 103 -14.02 -1.52 6.10
C ILE A 103 -13.48 -2.28 7.30
N LEU A 104 -13.02 -1.55 8.32
CA LEU A 104 -12.74 -2.12 9.63
C LEU A 104 -14.03 -2.21 10.45
N VAL A 105 -14.44 -3.41 10.83
CA VAL A 105 -15.59 -3.66 11.70
C VAL A 105 -15.10 -3.97 13.11
N GLY A 106 -14.42 -2.99 13.72
CA GLY A 106 -13.72 -3.17 15.01
C GLY A 106 -14.61 -3.66 16.15
N ALA A 107 -15.87 -3.20 16.17
CA ALA A 107 -16.87 -3.64 17.16
C ALA A 107 -17.17 -5.15 17.06
N ALA A 108 -17.31 -5.67 15.83
CA ALA A 108 -17.55 -7.10 15.62
C ALA A 108 -16.33 -7.94 16.06
N GLY A 109 -15.11 -7.47 15.75
CA GLY A 109 -13.89 -8.13 16.21
C GLY A 109 -13.75 -8.11 17.74
N PHE A 110 -14.12 -7.01 18.40
CA PHE A 110 -14.13 -6.94 19.86
C PHE A 110 -15.13 -7.93 20.48
N VAL A 111 -16.37 -7.96 19.97
CA VAL A 111 -17.40 -8.92 20.40
C VAL A 111 -16.91 -10.36 20.24
N PHE A 112 -16.23 -10.66 19.12
CA PHE A 112 -15.62 -11.96 18.89
C PHE A 112 -14.59 -12.34 19.96
N VAL A 113 -13.67 -11.43 20.31
CA VAL A 113 -12.67 -11.66 21.37
C VAL A 113 -13.35 -11.90 22.73
N VAL A 114 -14.36 -11.10 23.08
CA VAL A 114 -15.13 -11.27 24.33
C VAL A 114 -15.83 -12.62 24.35
N MET A 115 -16.44 -13.03 23.24
CA MET A 115 -17.12 -14.32 23.13
C MET A 115 -16.16 -15.50 23.35
N ILE A 116 -14.96 -15.48 22.75
CA ILE A 116 -13.93 -16.49 22.99
C ILE A 116 -13.52 -16.51 24.47
N ALA A 117 -13.34 -15.33 25.08
CA ALA A 117 -12.97 -15.21 26.47
C ALA A 117 -14.03 -15.80 27.43
N LEU A 118 -15.31 -15.56 27.16
CA LEU A 118 -16.42 -16.13 27.93
C LEU A 118 -16.48 -17.65 27.78
N LEU A 119 -16.34 -18.16 26.55
CA LEU A 119 -16.33 -19.60 26.28
C LEU A 119 -15.17 -20.32 27.00
N ALA A 120 -13.97 -19.75 26.95
CA ALA A 120 -12.83 -20.29 27.68
C ALA A 120 -13.02 -20.21 29.20
N GLY A 121 -13.62 -19.13 29.71
CA GLY A 121 -13.97 -18.98 31.12
C GLY A 121 -14.95 -20.05 31.59
N GLU A 122 -16.04 -20.25 30.84
CA GLU A 122 -17.05 -21.28 31.12
C GLU A 122 -16.45 -22.70 31.05
N PHE A 123 -15.55 -22.96 30.10
CA PHE A 123 -14.79 -24.21 30.08
C PHE A 123 -14.04 -24.45 31.40
N TRP A 124 -13.24 -23.46 31.84
CA TRP A 124 -12.46 -23.60 33.08
C TRP A 124 -13.34 -23.68 34.32
N LYS A 125 -14.50 -23.00 34.33
CA LYS A 125 -15.48 -23.05 35.40
C LYS A 125 -16.08 -24.45 35.54
N LYS A 126 -16.52 -25.07 34.44
CA LYS A 126 -17.02 -26.46 34.45
C LYS A 126 -15.97 -27.46 34.95
N ILE A 127 -14.71 -27.28 34.54
CA ILE A 127 -13.59 -28.08 35.07
C ILE A 127 -13.42 -27.87 36.59
N ASP A 128 -13.65 -26.66 37.09
CA ASP A 128 -13.55 -26.36 38.53
C ASP A 128 -14.67 -26.98 39.37
N GLU A 129 -15.90 -26.87 38.89
CA GLU A 129 -17.07 -27.49 39.51
C GLU A 129 -16.91 -29.02 39.57
N GLU A 130 -16.47 -29.66 38.49
CA GLU A 130 -16.33 -31.12 38.47
C GLU A 130 -15.19 -31.62 39.37
N VAL A 131 -14.06 -30.92 39.40
CA VAL A 131 -12.96 -31.25 40.31
C VAL A 131 -13.40 -31.10 41.76
N THR A 132 -14.17 -30.06 42.07
CA THR A 132 -14.71 -29.82 43.42
C THR A 132 -15.72 -30.89 43.82
N LYS A 133 -16.64 -31.23 42.92
CA LYS A 133 -17.64 -32.30 43.11
C LYS A 133 -16.95 -33.65 43.34
N SER A 134 -15.96 -33.97 42.53
CA SER A 134 -15.15 -35.19 42.66
C SER A 134 -14.43 -35.21 44.02
N LYS A 135 -13.81 -34.10 44.45
CA LYS A 135 -13.18 -33.97 45.77
C LYS A 135 -14.17 -34.18 46.92
N ASN A 136 -15.38 -33.63 46.83
CA ASN A 136 -16.41 -33.79 47.87
C ASN A 136 -16.93 -35.23 47.95
N GLN A 137 -17.18 -35.89 46.82
CA GLN A 137 -17.51 -37.32 46.77
C GLN A 137 -16.38 -38.20 47.33
N LEU A 138 -15.14 -37.77 47.14
CA LEU A 138 -13.95 -38.48 47.64
C LEU A 138 -13.72 -38.26 49.14
N LYS A 139 -14.09 -37.10 49.71
CA LYS A 139 -14.07 -36.90 51.17
C LYS A 139 -15.01 -37.86 51.90
N SER A 140 -16.08 -38.31 51.26
CA SER A 140 -16.99 -39.33 51.81
C SER A 140 -16.50 -40.77 51.64
N LEU A 141 -15.41 -41.02 50.90
CA LEU A 141 -14.86 -42.35 50.64
C LEU A 141 -13.47 -42.49 51.30
N LYS A 142 -13.17 -43.62 51.97
CA LYS A 142 -11.83 -43.86 52.56
C LYS A 142 -10.73 -43.68 51.49
N PRO A 143 -9.59 -43.04 51.82
CA PRO A 143 -8.56 -42.67 50.85
C PRO A 143 -7.98 -43.93 50.18
N SER A 144 -8.31 -44.11 48.91
CA SER A 144 -7.86 -45.21 48.07
C SER A 144 -7.01 -44.66 46.92
N LYS A 145 -5.98 -45.41 46.53
CA LYS A 145 -5.10 -45.10 45.38
C LYS A 145 -5.85 -44.91 44.04
N ASN A 146 -7.16 -45.21 43.99
CA ASN A 146 -8.01 -45.03 42.81
C ASN A 146 -8.57 -43.60 42.60
N TYR A 147 -8.26 -42.63 43.47
CA TYR A 147 -8.67 -41.22 43.37
C TYR A 147 -8.46 -40.61 41.97
N LEU A 148 -7.24 -40.75 41.43
CA LEU A 148 -6.86 -40.19 40.11
C LEU A 148 -7.64 -40.82 38.96
N LYS A 149 -8.06 -42.09 39.11
CA LYS A 149 -8.78 -42.82 38.07
C LYS A 149 -10.23 -42.32 37.93
N ILE A 150 -10.86 -41.94 39.04
CA ILE A 150 -12.22 -41.39 39.07
C ILE A 150 -12.23 -39.98 38.46
N ILE A 151 -11.28 -39.12 38.87
CA ILE A 151 -11.17 -37.76 38.32
C ILE A 151 -10.85 -37.81 36.82
N LYS A 152 -9.91 -38.66 36.38
CA LYS A 152 -9.64 -38.84 34.95
C LYS A 152 -10.87 -39.32 34.19
N ARG A 153 -11.71 -40.20 34.78
CA ARG A 153 -12.93 -40.69 34.13
C ARG A 153 -13.98 -39.59 33.97
N ASN A 154 -14.20 -38.77 34.99
CA ASN A 154 -15.17 -37.67 34.93
C ASN A 154 -14.70 -36.54 34.01
N ILE A 155 -13.41 -36.17 34.05
CA ILE A 155 -12.83 -35.22 33.10
C ILE A 155 -12.97 -35.76 31.66
N LYS A 156 -12.67 -37.05 31.44
CA LYS A 156 -12.84 -37.68 30.13
C LYS A 156 -14.31 -37.67 29.67
N SER A 157 -15.28 -37.80 30.59
CA SER A 157 -16.71 -37.67 30.29
C SER A 157 -17.09 -36.26 29.88
N ILE A 158 -16.53 -35.22 30.50
CA ILE A 158 -16.75 -33.81 30.11
C ILE A 158 -16.12 -33.54 28.74
N VAL A 159 -14.93 -34.08 28.47
CA VAL A 159 -14.29 -33.99 27.15
C VAL A 159 -15.12 -34.73 26.08
N ASN A 160 -15.72 -35.86 26.45
CA ASN A 160 -16.63 -36.62 25.58
C ASN A 160 -18.01 -35.99 25.45
N ASP A 161 -18.36 -34.95 26.21
CA ASP A 161 -19.55 -34.15 25.93
C ASP A 161 -19.24 -33.23 24.73
N HIS A 162 -19.18 -33.89 23.57
CA HIS A 162 -18.77 -33.33 22.28
C HIS A 162 -19.57 -32.09 21.89
N ARG A 163 -20.77 -31.90 22.45
CA ARG A 163 -21.66 -30.77 22.16
C ARG A 163 -20.98 -29.44 22.38
N THR A 164 -20.24 -29.26 23.49
CA THR A 164 -19.61 -27.97 23.80
C THR A 164 -18.47 -27.64 22.82
N TYR A 165 -17.66 -28.64 22.45
CA TYR A 165 -16.54 -28.47 21.52
C TYR A 165 -16.99 -28.35 20.07
N ILE A 166 -18.02 -29.12 19.66
CA ILE A 166 -18.64 -28.99 18.34
C ILE A 166 -19.20 -27.59 18.18
N LEU A 167 -19.86 -27.04 19.20
CA LEU A 167 -20.42 -25.68 19.15
C LEU A 167 -19.31 -24.62 19.07
N LEU A 168 -18.19 -24.80 19.79
CA LEU A 168 -17.02 -23.93 19.70
C LEU A 168 -16.38 -23.96 18.30
N ILE A 169 -16.13 -25.16 17.77
CA ILE A 169 -15.54 -25.36 16.44
C ILE A 169 -16.48 -24.81 15.36
N PHE A 170 -17.77 -25.10 15.46
CA PHE A 170 -18.79 -24.60 14.52
C PHE A 170 -18.87 -23.07 14.53
N LEU A 171 -18.88 -22.43 15.70
CA LEU A 171 -18.92 -20.98 15.85
C LEU A 171 -17.66 -20.32 15.27
N ILE A 172 -16.48 -20.93 15.49
CA ILE A 172 -15.21 -20.49 14.90
C ILE A 172 -15.26 -20.64 13.37
N LEU A 173 -15.72 -21.77 12.86
CA LEU A 173 -15.82 -22.03 11.41
C LEU A 173 -16.84 -21.11 10.72
N LEU A 174 -17.99 -20.85 11.34
CA LEU A 174 -19.02 -19.93 10.86
C LEU A 174 -18.51 -18.48 10.82
N PHE A 175 -17.76 -18.08 11.83
CA PHE A 175 -17.10 -16.78 11.85
C PHE A 175 -16.04 -16.69 10.74
N MET A 176 -15.20 -17.72 10.59
CA MET A 176 -14.20 -17.77 9.51
C MET A 176 -14.83 -17.72 8.11
N SER A 177 -15.90 -18.47 7.86
CA SER A 177 -16.52 -18.52 6.53
C SER A 177 -17.13 -17.18 6.10
N SER A 178 -17.71 -16.43 7.04
CA SER A 178 -18.34 -15.13 6.77
C SER A 178 -17.35 -14.04 6.37
N PHE A 179 -16.08 -14.16 6.78
CA PHE A 179 -15.03 -13.19 6.46
C PHE A 179 -14.04 -13.63 5.37
N MET A 180 -13.96 -14.93 5.06
CA MET A 180 -13.10 -15.47 3.99
C MET A 180 -13.53 -15.07 2.57
N ILE A 181 -14.79 -14.63 2.37
CA ILE A 181 -15.28 -14.17 1.06
C ILE A 181 -14.53 -12.92 0.56
N GLY A 182 -13.84 -12.17 1.46
CA GLY A 182 -13.05 -10.99 1.10
C GLY A 182 -11.57 -11.24 0.78
N ALA A 183 -11.07 -12.47 0.92
CA ALA A 183 -9.66 -12.81 0.72
C ALA A 183 -9.35 -13.36 -0.69
N THR A 184 -10.20 -13.08 -1.68
CA THR A 184 -9.84 -13.31 -3.08
C THR A 184 -8.66 -12.40 -3.42
N SER A 185 -7.51 -13.04 -3.65
CA SER A 185 -6.24 -12.41 -3.98
C SER A 185 -6.44 -11.32 -5.03
N MET A 186 -6.13 -10.07 -4.66
CA MET A 186 -5.93 -8.95 -5.59
C MET A 186 -4.76 -9.28 -6.52
N THR A 187 -4.99 -10.12 -7.52
CA THR A 187 -4.20 -10.08 -8.75
C THR A 187 -4.82 -8.99 -9.61
N GLN A 188 -4.65 -7.73 -9.22
CA GLN A 188 -4.83 -6.66 -10.20
C GLN A 188 -3.73 -6.85 -11.23
N THR A 189 -4.13 -7.28 -12.42
CA THR A 189 -3.29 -7.31 -13.61
C THR A 189 -3.04 -5.85 -13.99
N VAL A 190 -2.07 -5.22 -13.32
CA VAL A 190 -1.64 -3.87 -13.67
C VAL A 190 -1.20 -3.91 -15.13
N SER A 191 -1.83 -3.08 -15.96
CA SER A 191 -1.43 -2.85 -17.35
C SER A 191 0.03 -2.39 -17.35
N LYS A 192 0.95 -3.27 -17.75
CA LYS A 192 2.42 -3.12 -17.66
C LYS A 192 3.00 -2.07 -18.61
N ASN A 193 2.17 -1.25 -19.25
CA ASN A 193 2.65 -0.31 -20.26
C ASN A 193 3.39 0.83 -19.55
N ASN A 194 4.72 0.68 -19.43
CA ASN A 194 5.70 1.63 -18.87
C ASN A 194 6.05 1.47 -17.38
N THR A 195 6.21 0.24 -16.91
CA THR A 195 6.86 -0.01 -15.61
C THR A 195 8.38 0.20 -15.69
N VAL A 196 8.94 1.01 -14.81
CA VAL A 196 10.40 1.16 -14.64
C VAL A 196 10.83 0.38 -13.40
N SER A 197 11.80 -0.52 -13.57
CA SER A 197 12.39 -1.26 -12.46
C SER A 197 13.68 -0.58 -12.02
N SER A 198 13.80 -0.27 -10.73
CA SER A 198 15.02 0.28 -10.17
C SER A 198 15.12 0.01 -8.67
N MET A 199 16.33 -0.25 -8.17
CA MET A 199 16.60 -0.47 -6.74
C MET A 199 15.71 -1.56 -6.10
N GLY A 200 15.35 -2.60 -6.86
CA GLY A 200 14.45 -3.67 -6.38
C GLY A 200 12.97 -3.27 -6.29
N TYR A 201 12.58 -2.13 -6.86
CA TYR A 201 11.19 -1.68 -6.96
C TYR A 201 10.76 -1.51 -8.42
N GLN A 202 9.47 -1.65 -8.67
CA GLN A 202 8.78 -1.39 -9.92
C GLN A 202 7.92 -0.14 -9.75
N PHE A 203 8.11 0.85 -10.60
CA PHE A 203 7.38 2.11 -10.58
C PHE A 203 6.53 2.25 -11.84
N TRP A 204 5.29 2.72 -11.67
CA TRP A 204 4.40 3.05 -12.77
C TRP A 204 3.42 4.13 -12.33
N TYR A 205 2.80 4.82 -13.27
CA TYR A 205 1.82 5.85 -12.98
C TYR A 205 0.45 5.46 -13.56
N GLU A 206 -0.61 5.72 -12.79
CA GLU A 206 -2.00 5.57 -13.19
C GLU A 206 -2.71 6.91 -13.01
N GLU A 207 -3.49 7.35 -14.01
CA GLU A 207 -4.19 8.64 -13.94
C GLU A 207 -5.11 8.77 -12.72
N GLU A 208 -5.75 7.68 -12.29
CA GLU A 208 -6.67 7.69 -11.16
C GLU A 208 -5.96 7.56 -9.80
N SER A 209 -4.87 6.79 -9.74
CA SER A 209 -4.22 6.39 -8.48
C SER A 209 -3.00 7.25 -8.16
N GLY A 210 -2.27 7.71 -9.17
CA GLY A 210 -1.03 8.46 -9.06
C GLY A 210 0.20 7.61 -9.36
N LEU A 211 1.34 7.96 -8.76
CA LEU A 211 2.59 7.20 -8.86
C LEU A 211 2.58 6.04 -7.87
N LEU A 212 2.77 4.82 -8.36
CA LEU A 212 2.83 3.61 -7.56
C LEU A 212 4.24 3.01 -7.57
N ALA A 213 4.55 2.30 -6.49
CA ALA A 213 5.76 1.51 -6.34
C ALA A 213 5.42 0.10 -5.82
N LYS A 214 6.06 -0.92 -6.38
CA LYS A 214 5.94 -2.32 -5.92
C LYS A 214 7.31 -2.93 -5.71
N ASN A 215 7.53 -3.56 -4.57
CA ASN A 215 8.65 -4.45 -4.37
C ASN A 215 8.20 -5.88 -4.74
N PRO A 216 8.69 -6.48 -5.84
CA PRO A 216 8.25 -7.81 -6.27
C PRO A 216 8.64 -8.90 -5.27
N ASP A 217 9.80 -8.77 -4.60
CA ASP A 217 10.32 -9.77 -3.66
C ASP A 217 9.49 -9.84 -2.38
N ARG A 218 9.01 -8.68 -1.90
CA ARG A 218 8.19 -8.57 -0.70
C ARG A 218 6.69 -8.67 -0.97
N GLY A 219 6.26 -8.61 -2.24
CA GLY A 219 4.85 -8.56 -2.62
C GLY A 219 4.11 -7.32 -2.11
N ILE A 220 4.84 -6.27 -1.72
CA ILE A 220 4.28 -5.02 -1.20
C ILE A 220 4.17 -4.02 -2.35
N TYR A 221 3.02 -3.34 -2.46
CA TYR A 221 2.88 -2.16 -3.30
C TYR A 221 2.33 -0.99 -2.49
N THR A 222 2.65 0.22 -2.91
CA THR A 222 2.20 1.47 -2.28
C THR A 222 1.98 2.54 -3.34
N ILE A 223 1.10 3.49 -3.05
CA ILE A 223 1.03 4.77 -3.76
C ILE A 223 2.09 5.67 -3.13
N LEU A 224 3.02 6.18 -3.94
CA LEU A 224 4.05 7.13 -3.50
C LEU A 224 3.52 8.57 -3.51
N ILE A 225 2.73 8.90 -4.55
CA ILE A 225 2.11 10.21 -4.72
C ILE A 225 0.75 10.01 -5.37
N SER A 226 -0.29 10.62 -4.85
CA SER A 226 -1.59 10.61 -5.52
C SER A 226 -1.59 11.50 -6.78
N SER A 227 -2.50 11.24 -7.74
CA SER A 227 -2.66 12.11 -8.91
C SER A 227 -3.02 13.55 -8.55
N GLN A 228 -3.75 13.75 -7.45
CA GLN A 228 -4.14 15.07 -6.96
C GLN A 228 -2.93 15.81 -6.37
N GLU A 229 -2.10 15.15 -5.57
CA GLU A 229 -0.86 15.73 -5.05
C GLU A 229 0.08 16.10 -6.20
N LEU A 230 0.30 15.20 -7.17
CA LEU A 230 1.12 15.45 -8.35
C LEU A 230 0.69 16.70 -9.15
N GLY A 231 -0.60 17.06 -9.11
CA GLY A 231 -1.10 18.30 -9.71
C GLY A 231 -0.71 19.58 -8.97
N GLN A 232 -0.25 19.49 -7.71
CA GLN A 232 0.08 20.64 -6.87
C GLN A 232 1.56 21.02 -6.92
N LYS A 233 2.46 20.03 -7.00
CA LYS A 233 3.91 20.26 -7.15
C LYS A 233 4.44 19.43 -8.30
N ASN A 234 5.40 19.99 -9.03
CA ASN A 234 5.97 19.32 -10.18
C ASN A 234 7.17 18.44 -9.84
N ARG A 235 7.68 18.46 -8.60
CA ARG A 235 8.86 17.70 -8.18
C ARG A 235 8.70 17.12 -6.79
N TYR A 236 9.10 15.86 -6.65
CA TYR A 236 9.10 15.12 -5.39
C TYR A 236 10.38 14.31 -5.22
N SER A 237 10.68 13.92 -3.99
CA SER A 237 11.75 12.98 -3.68
C SER A 237 11.32 12.02 -2.57
N PHE A 238 11.67 10.75 -2.72
CA PHE A 238 11.36 9.68 -1.78
C PHE A 238 12.61 8.86 -1.53
N TYR A 239 12.73 8.32 -0.33
CA TYR A 239 13.70 7.27 -0.05
C TYR A 239 12.98 5.93 -0.12
N VAL A 240 13.55 4.99 -0.87
CA VAL A 240 13.04 3.61 -0.96
C VAL A 240 14.13 2.66 -0.48
N GLY A 241 13.78 1.59 0.25
CA GLY A 241 14.79 0.64 0.75
C GLY A 241 14.62 0.32 2.23
N ASN A 242 15.68 -0.20 2.84
CA ASN A 242 15.76 -0.42 4.29
C ASN A 242 16.34 0.81 5.00
N LEU A 243 16.37 0.78 6.35
CA LEU A 243 16.89 1.88 7.18
C LEU A 243 18.36 2.26 6.92
N PHE A 244 19.11 1.43 6.18
CA PHE A 244 20.54 1.60 5.92
C PHE A 244 20.83 1.94 4.44
N GLU A 245 19.80 2.00 3.59
CA GLU A 245 19.92 2.30 2.17
C GLU A 245 19.44 3.73 1.89
N ASP A 246 20.34 4.59 1.43
CA ASP A 246 20.02 5.97 1.04
C ASP A 246 19.59 6.07 -0.44
N ASN A 247 18.69 5.19 -0.83
CA ASN A 247 18.23 5.06 -2.22
C ASN A 247 17.15 6.12 -2.50
N LYS A 248 17.60 7.30 -2.94
CA LYS A 248 16.74 8.44 -3.27
C LYS A 248 16.18 8.34 -4.68
N ILE A 249 14.86 8.35 -4.77
CA ILE A 249 14.10 8.47 -6.01
C ILE A 249 13.58 9.88 -6.13
N ARG A 250 13.74 10.48 -7.30
CA ARG A 250 13.13 11.79 -7.60
C ARG A 250 12.05 11.61 -8.64
N VAL A 251 10.96 12.34 -8.50
CA VAL A 251 9.86 12.32 -9.45
C VAL A 251 9.70 13.74 -9.97
N SER A 252 9.51 13.87 -11.28
CA SER A 252 9.20 15.15 -11.90
C SER A 252 8.00 14.98 -12.81
N GLN A 253 7.01 15.83 -12.63
CA GLN A 253 5.95 16.06 -13.59
C GLN A 253 6.35 17.21 -14.51
N SER A 254 6.08 17.06 -15.79
CA SER A 254 6.10 18.17 -16.75
C SER A 254 4.75 18.20 -17.44
N GLU A 255 4.11 19.36 -17.41
CA GLU A 255 2.78 19.58 -17.97
C GLU A 255 2.86 20.66 -19.06
N PHE A 256 2.23 20.38 -20.18
CA PHE A 256 2.08 21.31 -21.29
C PHE A 256 0.61 21.70 -21.38
N GLN A 257 0.34 22.92 -20.91
CA GLN A 257 -0.98 23.51 -20.87
C GLN A 257 -1.39 23.91 -22.28
N LEU A 258 -2.43 23.27 -22.79
CA LEU A 258 -3.01 23.63 -24.08
C LEU A 258 -3.98 24.78 -23.89
N MET A 259 -4.08 25.68 -24.87
CA MET A 259 -5.00 26.82 -24.73
C MET A 259 -6.46 26.37 -24.73
N ASP A 260 -6.81 25.39 -25.57
CA ASP A 260 -8.20 25.05 -25.88
C ASP A 260 -8.50 23.55 -25.66
N SER A 261 -7.70 22.85 -24.86
CA SER A 261 -7.75 21.39 -24.75
C SER A 261 -7.21 20.90 -23.41
N LYS A 262 -7.38 19.60 -23.11
CA LYS A 262 -6.84 18.99 -21.89
C LYS A 262 -5.31 19.03 -21.93
N ASP A 263 -4.71 19.38 -20.81
CA ASP A 263 -3.26 19.46 -20.67
C ASP A 263 -2.56 18.12 -20.95
N LEU A 264 -1.41 18.21 -21.61
CA LEU A 264 -0.53 17.06 -21.81
C LEU A 264 0.38 16.90 -20.59
N LYS A 265 0.51 15.68 -20.08
CA LYS A 265 1.26 15.36 -18.87
C LYS A 265 2.31 14.29 -19.14
N ASN A 266 3.50 14.50 -18.60
CA ASN A 266 4.55 13.50 -18.53
C ASN A 266 5.02 13.33 -17.08
N ILE A 267 5.22 12.08 -16.67
CA ILE A 267 5.82 11.75 -15.39
C ILE A 267 7.17 11.09 -15.62
N TRP A 268 8.17 11.63 -14.94
CA TRP A 268 9.55 11.20 -14.98
C TRP A 268 9.97 10.70 -13.62
N ILE A 269 10.77 9.64 -13.61
CA ILE A 269 11.41 9.13 -12.40
C ILE A 269 12.92 9.17 -12.58
N ASN A 270 13.63 9.74 -11.62
CA ASN A 270 15.07 9.61 -11.48
C ASN A 270 15.35 8.48 -10.50
N SER A 271 16.02 7.45 -10.98
CA SER A 271 16.52 6.40 -10.10
C SER A 271 17.94 6.05 -10.50
N GLY A 272 18.88 6.13 -9.55
CA GLY A 272 20.29 5.93 -9.82
C GLY A 272 20.91 7.01 -10.74
N GLY A 273 20.40 8.24 -10.69
CA GLY A 273 20.91 9.37 -11.47
C GLY A 273 20.29 9.54 -12.86
N ASN A 274 19.61 8.53 -13.38
CA ASN A 274 19.01 8.57 -14.72
C ASN A 274 17.51 8.86 -14.66
N TRP A 275 17.05 9.83 -15.45
CA TRP A 275 15.65 10.15 -15.62
C TRP A 275 15.01 9.28 -16.71
N THR A 276 13.91 8.62 -16.38
CA THR A 276 13.13 7.79 -17.31
C THR A 276 11.68 8.26 -17.31
N ASN A 277 11.08 8.40 -18.50
CA ASN A 277 9.65 8.66 -18.62
C ASN A 277 8.87 7.39 -18.30
N ILE A 278 8.00 7.45 -17.30
CA ILE A 278 7.13 6.32 -16.90
C ILE A 278 5.69 6.50 -17.36
N TYR A 279 5.33 7.72 -17.77
CA TYR A 279 4.00 8.00 -18.30
C TYR A 279 4.04 9.23 -19.20
N SER A 280 3.27 9.13 -20.28
CA SER A 280 2.96 10.21 -21.21
C SER A 280 1.46 10.17 -21.47
N SER A 281 0.79 11.30 -21.32
CA SER A 281 -0.63 11.44 -21.65
C SER A 281 -0.86 11.14 -23.12
N ASN A 282 -2.04 10.59 -23.43
CA ASN A 282 -2.43 10.32 -24.81
C ASN A 282 -2.47 11.60 -25.66
N GLN A 283 -2.35 11.41 -26.98
CA GLN A 283 -2.49 12.47 -27.99
C GLN A 283 -3.75 13.31 -27.74
N GLN A 284 -3.57 14.63 -27.68
CA GLN A 284 -4.65 15.60 -27.54
C GLN A 284 -4.90 16.33 -28.85
N LYS A 285 -6.17 16.51 -29.20
CA LYS A 285 -6.61 17.35 -30.31
C LYS A 285 -6.68 18.79 -29.82
N THR A 286 -6.12 19.72 -30.59
CA THR A 286 -6.34 21.16 -30.38
C THR A 286 -7.57 21.60 -31.17
N GLU A 287 -8.26 22.65 -30.73
CA GLU A 287 -9.39 23.22 -31.49
C GLU A 287 -8.93 23.95 -32.76
N LEU A 288 -7.63 24.23 -32.87
CA LEU A 288 -7.07 24.98 -33.99
C LEU A 288 -7.05 24.16 -35.29
N THR A 289 -7.64 24.76 -36.32
CA THR A 289 -7.58 24.28 -37.70
C THR A 289 -6.79 25.26 -38.55
N VAL A 290 -5.74 24.80 -39.22
CA VAL A 290 -4.92 25.63 -40.11
C VAL A 290 -4.79 24.92 -41.45
N TYR A 291 -5.06 25.63 -42.54
CA TYR A 291 -5.17 25.05 -43.90
C TYR A 291 -6.16 23.88 -44.00
N GLY A 292 -7.25 23.90 -43.22
CA GLY A 292 -8.25 22.82 -43.18
C GLY A 292 -7.81 21.57 -42.40
N LEU A 293 -6.62 21.58 -41.79
CA LEU A 293 -6.06 20.46 -41.04
C LEU A 293 -6.14 20.72 -39.53
N ASN A 294 -6.52 19.68 -38.78
CA ASN A 294 -6.54 19.72 -37.33
C ASN A 294 -5.13 19.50 -36.78
N ILE A 295 -4.75 20.28 -35.78
CA ILE A 295 -3.48 20.11 -35.09
C ILE A 295 -3.69 19.25 -33.85
N HIS A 296 -2.82 18.27 -33.66
CA HIS A 296 -2.77 17.45 -32.46
C HIS A 296 -1.38 17.50 -31.84
N LEU A 297 -1.33 17.36 -30.53
CA LEU A 297 -0.11 17.36 -29.75
C LEU A 297 0.00 16.07 -28.93
N ASN A 298 1.21 15.56 -28.79
CA ASN A 298 1.49 14.38 -27.98
C ASN A 298 2.89 14.48 -27.38
N TYR A 299 3.16 13.71 -26.33
CA TYR A 299 4.52 13.45 -25.90
C TYR A 299 5.05 12.14 -26.50
N THR A 300 6.33 12.12 -26.88
CA THR A 300 7.04 10.88 -27.17
C THR A 300 7.32 10.11 -25.88
N LYS A 301 7.70 8.83 -26.02
CA LYS A 301 8.30 8.07 -24.91
C LYS A 301 9.59 8.70 -24.36
N THR A 302 10.28 9.49 -25.18
CA THR A 302 11.45 10.28 -24.77
C THR A 302 11.06 11.66 -24.21
N GLY A 303 9.77 11.92 -24.04
CA GLY A 303 9.18 13.14 -23.49
C GLY A 303 9.36 14.40 -24.32
N LEU A 304 9.68 14.25 -25.61
CA LEU A 304 9.66 15.34 -26.59
C LEU A 304 8.23 15.61 -27.02
N LEU A 305 7.91 16.87 -27.31
CA LEU A 305 6.59 17.24 -27.83
C LEU A 305 6.54 16.92 -29.33
N GLU A 306 5.49 16.24 -29.77
CA GLU A 306 5.21 15.96 -31.18
C GLU A 306 3.96 16.69 -31.62
N VAL A 307 4.02 17.31 -32.80
CA VAL A 307 2.89 17.93 -33.47
C VAL A 307 2.49 17.06 -34.65
N TYR A 308 1.19 16.79 -34.76
CA TYR A 308 0.59 16.07 -35.87
C TYR A 308 -0.41 16.96 -36.57
N TRP A 309 -0.42 16.87 -37.89
CA TRP A 309 -1.45 17.45 -38.75
C TRP A 309 -2.33 16.34 -39.25
N LYS A 310 -3.64 16.45 -39.00
CA LYS A 310 -4.61 15.43 -39.40
C LYS A 310 -5.72 16.02 -40.26
N ASP A 311 -5.99 15.35 -41.37
CA ASP A 311 -7.22 15.49 -42.15
C ASP A 311 -8.09 14.27 -41.88
N ASN A 312 -9.32 14.44 -41.38
CA ASN A 312 -10.24 13.33 -41.08
C ASN A 312 -9.58 12.13 -40.35
N ASN A 313 -8.75 12.42 -39.34
CA ASN A 313 -7.93 11.48 -38.56
C ASN A 313 -6.73 10.82 -39.27
N ILE A 314 -6.51 11.06 -40.55
CA ILE A 314 -5.34 10.61 -41.30
C ILE A 314 -4.17 11.55 -40.97
N THR A 315 -3.05 10.99 -40.51
CA THR A 315 -1.84 11.77 -40.20
C THR A 315 -1.14 12.18 -41.48
N MET A 316 -1.17 13.46 -41.80
CA MET A 316 -0.54 14.02 -42.99
C MET A 316 0.94 14.36 -42.75
N GLN A 317 1.24 14.87 -41.55
CA GLN A 317 2.62 15.20 -41.16
C GLN A 317 2.82 15.03 -39.66
N LYS A 318 4.04 14.65 -39.29
CA LYS A 318 4.51 14.51 -37.92
C LYS A 318 5.80 15.30 -37.73
N SER A 319 5.90 16.07 -36.65
CA SER A 319 7.11 16.83 -36.31
C SER A 319 7.41 16.78 -34.83
N THR A 320 8.61 16.32 -34.49
CA THR A 320 9.15 16.41 -33.13
C THR A 320 9.71 17.82 -32.90
N ILE A 321 9.25 18.46 -31.83
CA ILE A 321 9.68 19.80 -31.44
C ILE A 321 10.75 19.67 -30.37
N LYS A 322 11.95 20.17 -30.70
CA LYS A 322 13.04 20.30 -29.75
C LYS A 322 12.86 21.60 -28.98
N LEU A 323 13.04 21.56 -27.67
CA LEU A 323 12.93 22.76 -26.83
C LEU A 323 14.02 23.77 -27.22
N ASN A 324 13.64 25.05 -27.34
CA ASN A 324 14.53 26.16 -27.71
C ASN A 324 15.11 26.10 -29.13
N GLU A 325 14.57 25.25 -30.01
CA GLU A 325 14.88 25.25 -31.43
C GLU A 325 13.66 25.67 -32.25
N ASN A 326 13.90 26.38 -33.35
CA ASN A 326 12.86 26.64 -34.33
C ASN A 326 12.78 25.45 -35.29
N THR A 327 11.59 24.87 -35.43
CA THR A 327 11.35 23.78 -36.37
C THR A 327 10.51 24.32 -37.52
N THR A 328 11.13 24.54 -38.68
CA THR A 328 10.40 24.86 -39.92
C THR A 328 10.05 23.58 -40.68
N ARG A 329 8.82 23.52 -41.20
CA ARG A 329 8.25 22.41 -41.97
C ARG A 329 7.39 22.94 -43.11
N TYR A 330 7.14 22.07 -44.07
CA TYR A 330 6.24 22.33 -45.18
C TYR A 330 5.11 21.31 -45.17
N ILE A 331 3.87 21.79 -45.31
CA ILE A 331 2.67 20.97 -45.51
C ILE A 331 2.19 21.27 -46.92
N GLY A 332 2.45 20.35 -47.85
CA GLY A 332 2.35 20.66 -49.27
C GLY A 332 3.32 21.81 -49.63
N ASP A 333 2.79 22.89 -50.18
CA ASP A 333 3.53 24.12 -50.52
C ASP A 333 3.56 25.16 -49.38
N LYS A 334 2.86 24.90 -48.27
CA LYS A 334 2.70 25.88 -47.19
C LYS A 334 3.79 25.75 -46.15
N ARG A 335 4.47 26.87 -45.86
CA ARG A 335 5.46 26.95 -44.78
C ARG A 335 4.77 27.06 -43.42
N VAL A 336 5.25 26.25 -42.48
CA VAL A 336 4.84 26.25 -41.07
C VAL A 336 6.10 26.27 -40.21
N GLU A 337 6.14 27.17 -39.23
CA GLU A 337 7.25 27.27 -38.29
C GLU A 337 6.72 27.09 -36.86
N TYR A 338 7.39 26.21 -36.12
CA TYR A 338 7.20 26.04 -34.68
C TYR A 338 8.32 26.73 -33.95
N VAL A 339 7.98 27.63 -33.05
CA VAL A 339 8.94 28.35 -32.22
C VAL A 339 8.66 28.01 -30.77
N PHE A 340 9.54 27.23 -30.14
CA PHE A 340 9.49 27.00 -28.70
C PHE A 340 10.39 28.01 -27.99
N LYS A 341 9.81 29.07 -27.43
CA LYS A 341 10.56 30.12 -26.73
C LYS A 341 9.82 30.55 -25.47
N ASP A 342 10.55 30.84 -24.40
CA ASP A 342 10.00 31.30 -23.12
C ASP A 342 8.92 30.34 -22.56
N LYS A 343 9.18 29.04 -22.69
CA LYS A 343 8.27 27.93 -22.34
C LYS A 343 6.95 27.92 -23.13
N LYS A 344 6.80 28.69 -24.21
CA LYS A 344 5.61 28.71 -25.06
C LYS A 344 5.91 28.07 -26.41
N LEU A 345 5.03 27.20 -26.88
CA LEU A 345 5.05 26.75 -28.27
C LEU A 345 4.20 27.69 -29.09
N LYS A 346 4.83 28.40 -30.02
CA LYS A 346 4.13 29.20 -31.03
C LYS A 346 4.09 28.46 -32.35
N LEU A 347 2.96 28.57 -33.03
CA LEU A 347 2.77 28.21 -34.41
C LEU A 347 2.77 29.49 -35.24
N LYS A 348 3.64 29.55 -36.25
CA LYS A 348 3.70 30.64 -37.22
C LYS A 348 3.47 30.08 -38.62
N THR A 349 2.54 30.68 -39.34
CA THR A 349 2.31 30.45 -40.76
C THR A 349 2.27 31.79 -41.49
N ASN A 350 2.06 31.78 -42.81
CA ASN A 350 1.86 33.03 -43.55
C ASN A 350 0.51 33.70 -43.24
N GLN A 351 -0.44 32.98 -42.62
CA GLN A 351 -1.80 33.46 -42.32
C GLN A 351 -2.05 33.70 -40.83
N LEU A 352 -1.27 33.07 -39.95
CA LEU A 352 -1.56 33.02 -38.52
C LEU A 352 -0.28 32.94 -37.69
N GLU A 353 -0.21 33.72 -36.61
CA GLU A 353 0.70 33.48 -35.50
C GLU A 353 -0.13 33.28 -34.22
N THR A 354 -0.01 32.10 -33.60
CA THR A 354 -0.73 31.79 -32.36
C THR A 354 0.11 30.93 -31.41
N ILE A 355 -0.28 30.91 -30.14
CA ILE A 355 0.33 30.07 -29.12
C ILE A 355 -0.49 28.77 -29.07
N LEU A 356 0.17 27.62 -29.19
CA LEU A 356 -0.49 26.32 -29.05
C LEU A 356 -0.58 25.86 -27.59
N GLY A 357 0.35 26.33 -26.76
CA GLY A 357 0.37 26.01 -25.34
C GLY A 357 1.64 26.47 -24.64
N LYS A 358 1.69 26.20 -23.34
CA LYS A 358 2.78 26.61 -22.45
C LYS A 358 3.22 25.43 -21.58
N LEU A 359 4.53 25.24 -21.50
CA LEU A 359 5.15 24.30 -20.57
C LEU A 359 5.19 24.94 -19.17
N THR A 360 4.55 24.32 -18.18
CA THR A 360 4.56 24.82 -16.80
C THR A 360 5.92 24.55 -16.16
N ASP A 361 6.43 23.33 -16.34
CA ASP A 361 7.75 22.93 -15.88
C ASP A 361 8.53 22.14 -16.92
N SER A 362 9.83 22.42 -16.98
CA SER A 362 10.72 21.75 -17.92
C SER A 362 10.98 20.32 -17.46
N PRO A 363 10.96 19.34 -18.39
CA PRO A 363 11.40 17.99 -18.07
C PRO A 363 12.82 18.07 -17.49
N PRO A 364 13.14 17.22 -16.49
CA PRO A 364 14.39 17.33 -15.74
C PRO A 364 15.60 16.84 -16.55
N ILE A 365 15.35 16.12 -17.66
CA ILE A 365 16.35 15.89 -18.68
C ILE A 365 16.62 17.24 -19.32
N LYS A 366 17.82 17.79 -19.11
CA LYS A 366 18.40 18.63 -20.16
C LYS A 366 18.30 17.76 -21.39
N LEU A 367 17.45 18.12 -22.36
CA LEU A 367 17.46 17.53 -23.69
C LEU A 367 18.79 17.95 -24.34
N THR A 368 19.90 17.60 -23.70
CA THR A 368 21.25 17.75 -24.19
C THR A 368 21.25 16.98 -25.48
N ASN A 369 21.48 17.71 -26.56
CA ASN A 369 21.90 17.25 -27.87
C ASN A 369 22.52 15.86 -27.79
N GLN A 370 21.69 14.82 -27.81
CA GLN A 370 22.15 13.50 -28.20
C GLN A 370 22.40 13.69 -29.70
N LYS A 371 23.65 14.01 -30.05
CA LYS A 371 24.15 13.77 -31.38
C LYS A 371 23.95 12.27 -31.61
N GLN A 372 22.88 11.93 -32.32
CA GLN A 372 22.76 10.64 -32.99
C GLN A 372 23.80 10.56 -34.09
#